data_AF-A0A7X9BJW2-F1
#
_entry.id   AF-A0A7X9BJW2-F1
#
_cell.length_a   1.000
_cell.length_b   1.000
_cell.length_c   1.000
_cell.angle_alpha   90.00
_cell.angle_beta   90.00
_cell.angle_gamma   90.00
#
_symmetry.space_group_name_H-M   'P 1'
#
loop_
_entity.id
_entity.type
_entity.pdbx_description
1 polymer ?
#
loop_
_entity_poly.entity_id
_entity_poly.type
_entity_poly.pdbx_seq_one_letter_code
_entity_poly.pdbx_strand_id
1 'polypeptide(L)'
;GGNSFGSYDAEGQLLWTASQWSPISAFSVSQDAIAVGYIDGNLRLFSADGDLLFSSYPAGSKYEIIYGATLSSDTQLLASICGLEKQRFVLYTVDGENTKIIHHEYLDGEKTRARFMQFNADMSKVFYDVDQGLAAFDIKTKTTNLVPLTGNICSMQNLSFENIIAVLSKKNNSWYLSLLDAYDEIIASFSFTAESASLFTYENALFLGRDASLSKMELVRK
;
A
#
# COMPACT_ATOMS: atom_id res chain seq x y z
N GLY A 1 -17.82 -5.75 -5.31
CA GLY A 1 -16.64 -4.99 -5.76
C GLY A 1 -17.05 -4.14 -6.93
N GLY A 2 -16.55 -2.91 -7.02
CA GLY A 2 -16.72 -2.08 -8.20
C GLY A 2 -15.72 -2.49 -9.29
N ASN A 3 -16.07 -2.23 -10.54
CA ASN A 3 -15.24 -2.44 -11.73
C ASN A 3 -15.03 -1.13 -12.50
N SER A 4 -15.38 0.00 -11.88
CA SER A 4 -15.29 1.34 -12.44
C SER A 4 -14.90 2.34 -11.34
N PHE A 5 -14.24 3.41 -11.74
CA PHE A 5 -13.90 4.54 -10.89
C PHE A 5 -13.96 5.84 -11.71
N GLY A 6 -14.03 6.98 -11.04
CA GLY A 6 -14.07 8.28 -11.69
C GLY A 6 -13.31 9.32 -10.89
N SER A 7 -12.85 10.34 -11.60
CA SER A 7 -12.24 11.54 -11.02
C SER A 7 -13.26 12.66 -10.95
N TYR A 8 -13.20 13.43 -9.87
CA TYR A 8 -14.13 14.53 -9.59
C TYR A 8 -13.32 15.76 -9.17
N ASP A 9 -13.81 16.95 -9.52
CA ASP A 9 -13.24 18.19 -9.01
C ASP A 9 -13.64 18.47 -7.55
N ALA A 10 -13.20 19.62 -7.02
CA ALA A 10 -13.46 20.02 -5.63
C ALA A 10 -14.95 20.29 -5.36
N GLU A 11 -15.72 20.61 -6.41
CA GLU A 11 -17.15 20.84 -6.38
C GLU A 11 -17.96 19.53 -6.54
N GLY A 12 -17.28 18.40 -6.80
CA GLY A 12 -17.90 17.09 -7.00
C GLY A 12 -18.44 16.87 -8.41
N GLN A 13 -18.04 17.68 -9.39
CA GLN A 13 -18.35 17.45 -10.80
C GLN A 13 -17.44 16.36 -11.37
N LEU A 14 -18.06 15.41 -12.08
CA LEU A 14 -17.35 14.32 -12.74
C LEU A 14 -16.46 14.85 -13.88
N LEU A 15 -15.16 14.57 -13.80
CA LEU A 15 -14.18 14.92 -14.83
C LEU A 15 -14.06 13.81 -15.88
N TRP A 16 -13.86 12.57 -15.43
CA TRP A 16 -13.74 11.40 -16.28
C TRP A 16 -14.03 10.11 -15.52
N THR A 17 -14.26 9.02 -16.25
CA THR A 17 -14.47 7.66 -15.71
C THR A 17 -13.65 6.63 -16.44
N ALA A 18 -13.17 5.63 -15.72
CA ALA A 18 -12.58 4.41 -16.28
C ALA A 18 -13.39 3.20 -15.83
N SER A 19 -13.58 2.24 -16.74
CA SER A 19 -14.33 1.01 -16.48
C SER A 19 -13.65 -0.20 -17.10
N GLN A 20 -13.79 -1.35 -16.43
CA GLN A 20 -13.29 -2.64 -16.87
C GLN A 20 -14.36 -3.72 -16.59
N TRP A 21 -14.29 -4.87 -17.25
CA TRP A 21 -15.20 -6.00 -16.99
C TRP A 21 -14.84 -6.71 -15.68
N SER A 22 -13.57 -6.67 -15.30
CA SER A 22 -13.06 -7.35 -14.10
C SER A 22 -13.17 -6.45 -12.84
N PRO A 23 -13.52 -7.01 -11.67
CA PRO A 23 -13.49 -6.28 -10.40
C PRO A 23 -12.12 -5.69 -10.06
N ILE A 24 -12.11 -4.46 -9.51
CA ILE A 24 -10.92 -3.82 -8.94
C ILE A 24 -10.55 -4.53 -7.63
N SER A 25 -9.29 -4.93 -7.51
CA SER A 25 -8.72 -5.62 -6.35
C SER A 25 -7.61 -4.83 -5.67
N ALA A 26 -7.00 -3.87 -6.36
CA ALA A 26 -6.01 -2.96 -5.79
C ALA A 26 -6.13 -1.57 -6.43
N PHE A 27 -5.87 -0.52 -5.65
CA PHE A 27 -6.01 0.86 -6.10
C PHE A 27 -5.02 1.76 -5.35
N SER A 28 -4.28 2.58 -6.08
CA SER A 28 -3.33 3.55 -5.53
C SER A 28 -3.29 4.80 -6.40
N VAL A 29 -3.12 5.95 -5.76
CA VAL A 29 -3.14 7.27 -6.40
C VAL A 29 -1.90 8.03 -5.97
N SER A 30 -1.20 8.61 -6.93
CA SER A 30 -0.19 9.66 -6.73
C SER A 30 -0.75 11.00 -7.23
N GLN A 31 0.07 12.05 -7.22
CA GLN A 31 -0.34 13.34 -7.79
C GLN A 31 -0.62 13.26 -9.30
N ASP A 32 0.14 12.43 -10.02
CA ASP A 32 0.15 12.43 -11.50
C ASP A 32 -0.46 11.17 -12.12
N ALA A 33 -0.71 10.12 -11.33
CA ALA A 33 -1.20 8.85 -11.85
C ALA A 33 -2.05 8.03 -10.88
N ILE A 34 -2.77 7.06 -11.45
CA ILE A 34 -3.60 6.10 -10.74
C ILE A 34 -3.21 4.68 -11.16
N ALA A 35 -2.74 3.88 -10.22
CA ALA A 35 -2.48 2.45 -10.42
C ALA A 35 -3.69 1.62 -9.99
N VAL A 36 -4.13 0.72 -10.86
CA VAL A 36 -5.29 -0.13 -10.63
C VAL A 36 -4.95 -1.58 -10.95
N GLY A 37 -5.17 -2.44 -9.96
CA GLY A 37 -5.08 -3.89 -10.10
C GLY A 37 -6.46 -4.52 -10.20
N TYR A 38 -6.58 -5.52 -11.06
CA TYR A 38 -7.81 -6.26 -11.29
C TYR A 38 -7.67 -7.74 -10.94
N ILE A 39 -8.79 -8.40 -10.64
CA ILE A 39 -8.81 -9.82 -10.30
C ILE A 39 -8.55 -10.75 -11.50
N ASP A 40 -8.63 -10.22 -12.72
CA ASP A 40 -8.20 -10.94 -13.93
C ASP A 40 -6.68 -10.87 -14.15
N GLY A 41 -5.95 -10.24 -13.22
CA GLY A 41 -4.50 -10.09 -13.29
C GLY A 41 -4.03 -8.89 -14.10
N ASN A 42 -4.95 -8.09 -14.65
CA ASN A 42 -4.53 -6.88 -15.35
C ASN A 42 -4.08 -5.82 -14.34
N LEU A 43 -2.87 -5.27 -14.55
CA LEU A 43 -2.36 -4.11 -13.85
C LEU A 43 -2.37 -2.93 -14.83
N ARG A 44 -3.01 -1.83 -14.44
CA ARG A 44 -3.11 -0.60 -15.25
C ARG A 44 -2.54 0.60 -14.53
N LEU A 45 -1.98 1.52 -15.30
CA LEU A 45 -1.62 2.86 -14.86
C LEU A 45 -2.37 3.87 -15.73
N PHE A 46 -3.02 4.82 -15.08
CA PHE A 46 -3.70 5.94 -15.73
C PHE A 46 -3.00 7.25 -15.36
N SER A 47 -3.02 8.24 -16.24
CA SER A 47 -2.68 9.62 -15.89
C SER A 47 -3.75 10.23 -14.98
N ALA A 48 -3.43 11.37 -14.36
CA ALA A 48 -4.41 12.17 -13.61
C ALA A 48 -5.62 12.61 -14.47
N ASP A 49 -5.43 12.75 -15.79
CA ASP A 49 -6.47 13.11 -16.76
C ASP A 49 -7.28 11.90 -17.26
N GLY A 50 -6.94 10.69 -16.83
CA GLY A 50 -7.68 9.46 -17.14
C GLY A 50 -7.17 8.69 -18.36
N ASP A 51 -6.07 9.11 -18.97
CA ASP A 51 -5.45 8.39 -20.10
C ASP A 51 -4.75 7.11 -19.63
N LEU A 52 -4.91 6.01 -20.37
CA LEU A 52 -4.24 4.75 -20.05
C LEU A 52 -2.77 4.80 -20.50
N LEU A 53 -1.84 4.88 -19.53
CA LEU A 53 -0.40 4.95 -19.77
C LEU A 53 0.25 3.57 -19.90
N PHE A 54 -0.27 2.58 -19.16
CA PHE A 54 0.28 1.23 -19.12
C PHE A 54 -0.82 0.20 -18.82
N SER A 55 -0.71 -0.97 -19.45
CA SER A 55 -1.52 -2.15 -19.12
C SER A 55 -0.70 -3.41 -19.32
N SER A 56 -0.66 -4.30 -18.33
CA SER A 56 0.07 -5.56 -18.41
C SER A 56 -0.55 -6.64 -17.56
N TYR A 57 -0.28 -7.90 -17.92
CA TYR A 57 -0.57 -9.08 -17.12
C TYR A 57 0.77 -9.63 -16.61
N PRO A 58 1.11 -9.44 -15.33
CA PRO A 58 2.36 -9.95 -14.77
C PRO A 58 2.39 -11.49 -14.82
N ALA A 59 3.17 -12.05 -15.73
CA ALA A 59 3.28 -13.49 -15.94
C ALA A 59 4.09 -14.20 -14.83
N GLY A 60 4.06 -15.53 -14.82
CA GLY A 60 4.92 -16.39 -13.99
C GLY A 60 4.24 -17.07 -12.79
N SER A 61 2.94 -16.89 -12.65
CA SER A 61 2.08 -17.62 -11.70
C SER A 61 1.05 -18.44 -12.47
N LYS A 62 0.43 -19.43 -11.83
CA LYS A 62 -0.58 -20.27 -12.51
C LYS A 62 -1.87 -19.50 -12.79
N TYR A 63 -2.27 -18.62 -11.87
CA TYR A 63 -3.41 -17.72 -12.07
C TYR A 63 -2.95 -16.27 -11.97
N GLU A 64 -3.50 -15.43 -12.82
CA GLU A 64 -3.21 -14.01 -12.92
C GLU A 64 -4.23 -13.25 -12.08
N ILE A 65 -3.78 -12.66 -10.97
CA ILE A 65 -4.60 -11.85 -10.05
C ILE A 65 -3.70 -10.74 -9.50
N ILE A 66 -4.16 -9.49 -9.48
CA ILE A 66 -3.47 -8.43 -8.73
C ILE A 66 -4.04 -8.36 -7.33
N TYR A 67 -3.19 -8.49 -6.31
CA TYR A 67 -3.59 -8.44 -4.90
C TYR A 67 -3.25 -7.11 -4.23
N GLY A 68 -2.24 -6.40 -4.72
CA GLY A 68 -1.84 -5.09 -4.21
C GLY A 68 -1.15 -4.29 -5.30
N ALA A 69 -1.27 -2.97 -5.23
CA ALA A 69 -0.61 -2.02 -6.10
C ALA A 69 -0.34 -0.73 -5.33
N THR A 70 0.84 -0.14 -5.48
CA THR A 70 1.18 1.17 -4.88
C THR A 70 2.11 1.96 -5.80
N LEU A 71 1.92 3.28 -5.85
CA LEU A 71 2.78 4.22 -6.57
C LEU A 71 3.71 4.96 -5.60
N SER A 72 4.91 5.32 -6.07
CA SER A 72 5.70 6.35 -5.41
C SER A 72 5.08 7.72 -5.62
N SER A 73 5.37 8.67 -4.73
CA SER A 73 4.80 10.03 -4.79
C SER A 73 5.11 10.77 -6.10
N ASP A 74 6.29 10.53 -6.67
CA ASP A 74 6.77 11.07 -7.93
C ASP A 74 6.36 10.24 -9.16
N THR A 75 5.57 9.18 -8.96
CA THR A 75 5.09 8.28 -10.01
C THR A 75 6.18 7.50 -10.75
N GLN A 76 7.46 7.63 -10.37
CA GLN A 76 8.59 6.96 -11.04
C GLN A 76 8.63 5.45 -10.76
N LEU A 77 7.98 5.00 -9.69
CA LEU A 77 7.93 3.60 -9.28
C LEU A 77 6.49 3.14 -9.09
N LEU A 78 6.24 1.92 -9.54
CA LEU A 78 5.02 1.15 -9.29
C LEU A 78 5.44 -0.17 -8.66
N ALA A 79 4.79 -0.56 -7.56
CA ALA A 79 4.96 -1.88 -6.98
C ALA A 79 3.62 -2.62 -6.98
N SER A 80 3.66 -3.94 -7.16
CA SER A 80 2.47 -4.78 -7.10
C SER A 80 2.75 -6.12 -6.43
N ILE A 81 1.73 -6.68 -5.80
CA ILE A 81 1.68 -8.11 -5.46
C ILE A 81 0.71 -8.78 -6.42
N CYS A 82 1.18 -9.83 -7.11
CA CYS A 82 0.40 -10.50 -8.13
C CYS A 82 0.58 -12.02 -8.11
N GLY A 83 -0.39 -12.72 -8.69
CA GLY A 83 -0.36 -14.16 -8.93
C GLY A 83 -0.83 -15.02 -7.76
N LEU A 84 -1.35 -16.20 -8.10
CA LEU A 84 -1.76 -17.26 -7.16
C LEU A 84 -1.16 -18.60 -7.60
N GLU A 85 -0.86 -19.49 -6.66
CA GLU A 85 0.01 -20.65 -6.86
C GLU A 85 1.37 -20.21 -7.45
N LYS A 86 2.19 -19.55 -6.60
CA LYS A 86 3.39 -18.72 -6.85
C LYS A 86 3.11 -17.22 -6.86
N GLN A 87 2.67 -16.66 -5.74
CA GLN A 87 2.50 -15.21 -5.58
C GLN A 87 3.84 -14.47 -5.59
N ARG A 88 3.86 -13.23 -6.08
CA ARG A 88 5.08 -12.46 -6.32
C ARG A 88 4.93 -11.01 -5.90
N PHE A 89 6.03 -10.44 -5.43
CA PHE A 89 6.25 -9.00 -5.42
C PHE A 89 6.94 -8.60 -6.72
N VAL A 90 6.49 -7.51 -7.35
CA VAL A 90 7.07 -6.97 -8.58
C VAL A 90 7.20 -5.45 -8.45
N LEU A 91 8.39 -4.94 -8.76
CA LEU A 91 8.70 -3.51 -8.80
C LEU A 91 8.97 -3.09 -10.24
N TYR A 92 8.37 -1.98 -10.65
CA TYR A 92 8.46 -1.39 -11.96
C TYR A 92 9.04 0.02 -11.87
N THR A 93 9.82 0.42 -12.87
CA THR A 93 10.03 1.84 -13.19
C THR A 93 8.97 2.31 -14.16
N VAL A 94 8.55 3.54 -14.00
CA VAL A 94 7.61 4.24 -14.89
C VAL A 94 8.32 5.47 -15.45
N ASP A 95 8.42 5.54 -16.77
CA ASP A 95 8.99 6.67 -17.52
C ASP A 95 8.03 7.04 -18.67
N GLY A 96 7.04 7.86 -18.36
CA GLY A 96 5.90 8.12 -19.25
C GLY A 96 5.16 6.82 -19.57
N GLU A 97 5.04 6.50 -20.86
CA GLU A 97 4.43 5.24 -21.34
C GLU A 97 5.36 4.02 -21.18
N ASN A 98 6.65 4.23 -20.86
CA ASN A 98 7.61 3.14 -20.71
C ASN A 98 7.62 2.62 -19.28
N THR A 99 6.86 1.56 -19.03
CA THR A 99 6.90 0.83 -17.76
C THR A 99 7.70 -0.46 -17.88
N LYS A 100 8.68 -0.67 -17.00
CA LYS A 100 9.60 -1.84 -17.03
C LYS A 100 9.74 -2.49 -15.66
N ILE A 101 9.75 -3.81 -15.61
CA ILE A 101 10.05 -4.57 -14.40
C ILE A 101 11.55 -4.42 -14.09
N ILE A 102 11.87 -3.95 -12.88
CA ILE A 102 13.25 -3.80 -12.39
C ILE A 102 13.59 -4.73 -11.23
N HIS A 103 12.58 -5.33 -10.60
CA HIS A 103 12.78 -6.38 -9.59
C HIS A 103 11.53 -7.25 -9.49
N HIS A 104 11.73 -8.52 -9.17
CA HIS A 104 10.64 -9.39 -8.74
C HIS A 104 11.17 -10.48 -7.80
N GLU A 105 10.32 -10.94 -6.91
CA GLU A 105 10.59 -12.12 -6.08
C GLU A 105 9.30 -12.91 -5.83
N TYR A 106 9.44 -14.22 -5.63
CA TYR A 106 8.33 -15.04 -5.16
C TYR A 106 8.17 -14.82 -3.66
N LEU A 107 6.92 -14.74 -3.21
CA LEU A 107 6.60 -14.60 -1.80
C LEU A 107 6.41 -15.97 -1.16
N ASP A 108 6.91 -16.11 0.06
CA ASP A 108 6.61 -17.25 0.91
C ASP A 108 5.19 -17.09 1.47
N GLY A 109 4.36 -18.12 1.25
CA GLY A 109 2.95 -18.10 1.61
C GLY A 109 2.08 -17.34 0.60
N GLU A 110 0.79 -17.63 0.62
CA GLU A 110 -0.18 -17.07 -0.31
C GLU A 110 -1.36 -16.51 0.45
N LYS A 111 -1.79 -15.29 0.08
CA LYS A 111 -3.08 -14.75 0.54
C LYS A 111 -3.99 -14.58 -0.65
N THR A 112 -5.24 -15.01 -0.45
CA THR A 112 -6.34 -14.94 -1.42
C THR A 112 -7.20 -13.69 -1.26
N ARG A 113 -6.63 -12.63 -0.67
CA ARG A 113 -7.30 -11.34 -0.41
C ARG A 113 -6.37 -10.19 -0.73
N ALA A 114 -6.95 -9.00 -0.91
CA ALA A 114 -6.19 -7.78 -1.13
C ALA A 114 -5.10 -7.59 -0.07
N ARG A 115 -3.95 -7.12 -0.53
CA ARG A 115 -2.71 -6.94 0.21
C ARG A 115 -2.49 -5.45 0.46
N PHE A 116 -2.13 -5.12 1.69
CA PHE A 116 -1.66 -3.78 2.01
C PHE A 116 -0.29 -3.56 1.35
N MET A 117 -0.11 -2.42 0.70
CA MET A 117 1.16 -1.98 0.14
C MET A 117 1.28 -0.45 0.24
N GLN A 118 2.45 0.07 0.58
CA GLN A 118 2.70 1.50 0.62
C GLN A 118 4.20 1.83 0.59
N PHE A 119 4.60 2.91 -0.09
CA PHE A 119 5.95 3.46 0.04
C PHE A 119 6.12 4.25 1.35
N ASN A 120 7.33 4.27 1.91
CA ASN A 120 7.65 5.24 2.97
C ASN A 120 7.84 6.65 2.41
N ALA A 121 7.93 7.65 3.31
CA ALA A 121 7.96 9.06 2.93
C ALA A 121 9.09 9.47 1.98
N ASP A 122 10.27 8.88 2.12
CA ASP A 122 11.44 9.17 1.26
C ASP A 122 11.52 8.27 0.02
N MET A 123 10.51 7.41 -0.19
CA MET A 123 10.41 6.48 -1.30
C MET A 123 11.59 5.49 -1.40
N SER A 124 12.31 5.25 -0.30
CA SER A 124 13.43 4.29 -0.25
C SER A 124 12.99 2.84 -0.04
N LYS A 125 11.79 2.64 0.52
CA LYS A 125 11.23 1.31 0.81
C LYS A 125 9.79 1.15 0.34
N VAL A 126 9.43 -0.08 -0.02
CA VAL A 126 8.04 -0.51 -0.18
C VAL A 126 7.68 -1.44 0.96
N PHE A 127 6.64 -1.09 1.71
CA PHE A 127 6.08 -1.92 2.75
C PHE A 127 4.89 -2.70 2.22
N TYR A 128 4.78 -3.99 2.58
CA TYR A 128 3.62 -4.80 2.22
C TYR A 128 3.33 -5.91 3.23
N ASP A 129 2.07 -6.32 3.34
CA ASP A 129 1.69 -7.33 4.32
C ASP A 129 2.11 -8.75 3.92
N VAL A 130 2.66 -9.46 4.90
CA VAL A 130 3.02 -10.88 4.82
C VAL A 130 2.32 -11.64 5.95
N ASP A 131 2.49 -12.96 6.03
CA ASP A 131 1.79 -13.76 7.05
C ASP A 131 2.27 -13.45 8.48
N GLN A 132 3.54 -13.06 8.63
CA GLN A 132 4.18 -12.81 9.92
C GLN A 132 4.25 -11.33 10.30
N GLY A 133 3.65 -10.43 9.51
CA GLY A 133 3.66 -9.00 9.79
C GLY A 133 3.80 -8.18 8.51
N LEU A 134 4.85 -7.36 8.47
CA LEU A 134 5.09 -6.39 7.39
C LEU A 134 6.49 -6.62 6.82
N ALA A 135 6.57 -6.81 5.51
CA ALA A 135 7.82 -6.81 4.78
C ALA A 135 8.21 -5.37 4.46
N ALA A 136 9.46 -5.01 4.66
CA ALA A 136 10.07 -3.74 4.30
C ALA A 136 11.12 -3.99 3.22
N PHE A 137 10.74 -3.82 1.96
CA PHE A 137 11.64 -4.01 0.82
C PHE A 137 12.42 -2.73 0.54
N ASP A 138 13.74 -2.77 0.67
CA ASP A 138 14.63 -1.66 0.34
C ASP A 138 14.91 -1.62 -1.17
N ILE A 139 14.57 -0.49 -1.79
CA ILE A 139 14.64 -0.32 -3.24
C ILE A 139 16.08 -0.25 -3.74
N LYS A 140 17.02 0.24 -2.93
CA LYS A 140 18.41 0.39 -3.34
C LYS A 140 19.16 -0.93 -3.22
N THR A 141 19.04 -1.61 -2.08
CA THR A 141 19.75 -2.87 -1.82
C THR A 141 19.04 -4.09 -2.41
N LYS A 142 17.75 -3.96 -2.74
CA LYS A 142 16.89 -5.06 -3.21
C LYS A 142 16.77 -6.18 -2.18
N THR A 143 16.72 -5.80 -0.90
CA THR A 143 16.60 -6.74 0.23
C THR A 143 15.35 -6.44 1.04
N THR A 144 14.75 -7.49 1.59
CA THR A 144 13.54 -7.39 2.40
C THR A 144 13.86 -7.64 3.87
N ASN A 145 13.50 -6.70 4.74
CA ASN A 145 13.46 -6.91 6.19
C ASN A 145 12.05 -7.31 6.63
N LEU A 146 11.93 -8.20 7.63
CA LEU A 146 10.64 -8.62 8.17
C LEU A 146 10.39 -7.96 9.53
N VAL A 147 9.31 -7.19 9.61
CA VAL A 147 8.83 -6.59 10.85
C VAL A 147 7.72 -7.47 11.43
N PRO A 148 7.95 -8.15 12.56
CA PRO A 148 6.96 -9.04 13.16
C PRO A 148 5.81 -8.24 13.76
N LEU A 149 4.63 -8.30 13.13
CA LEU A 149 3.44 -7.56 13.56
C LEU A 149 2.25 -8.51 13.71
N THR A 150 1.40 -8.22 14.70
CA THR A 150 0.22 -9.05 14.96
C THR A 150 -0.94 -8.62 14.08
N GLY A 151 -1.54 -9.58 13.35
CA GLY A 151 -2.77 -9.37 12.60
C GLY A 151 -2.55 -8.88 11.17
N ASN A 152 -3.63 -8.44 10.53
CA ASN A 152 -3.58 -7.91 9.17
C ASN A 152 -3.30 -6.41 9.23
N ILE A 153 -2.41 -5.92 8.38
CA ILE A 153 -2.10 -4.50 8.27
C ILE A 153 -3.30 -3.77 7.69
N CYS A 154 -3.71 -2.69 8.34
CA CYS A 154 -4.87 -1.89 7.95
C CYS A 154 -4.47 -0.50 7.46
N SER A 155 -3.42 0.08 8.04
CA SER A 155 -2.93 1.42 7.67
C SER A 155 -1.49 1.60 8.12
N MET A 156 -0.76 2.45 7.39
CA MET A 156 0.57 2.92 7.76
C MET A 156 0.62 4.44 7.56
N GLN A 157 1.23 5.13 8.50
CA GLN A 157 1.43 6.57 8.44
C GLN A 157 2.89 6.90 8.67
N ASN A 158 3.46 7.75 7.82
CA ASN A 158 4.80 8.29 8.03
C ASN A 158 4.68 9.53 8.93
N LEU A 159 5.53 9.61 9.94
CA LEU A 159 5.68 10.78 10.78
C LEU A 159 6.96 11.51 10.37
N SER A 160 6.88 12.83 10.26
CA SER A 160 8.01 13.73 10.02
C SER A 160 9.05 13.68 11.14
N PHE A 161 8.63 13.31 12.36
CA PHE A 161 9.52 13.18 13.50
C PHE A 161 10.37 11.91 13.38
N GLU A 162 11.67 12.09 13.18
CA GLU A 162 12.70 11.02 13.20
C GLU A 162 12.44 9.84 12.23
N ASN A 163 11.72 10.08 11.12
CA ASN A 163 11.34 9.06 10.15
C ASN A 163 10.58 7.87 10.77
N ILE A 164 9.79 8.13 11.83
CA ILE A 164 8.98 7.11 12.48
C ILE A 164 7.82 6.71 11.58
N ILE A 165 7.54 5.42 11.51
CA ILE A 165 6.40 4.85 10.79
C ILE A 165 5.43 4.27 11.81
N ALA A 166 4.18 4.72 11.79
CA ALA A 166 3.12 4.16 12.61
C ALA A 166 2.32 3.14 11.79
N VAL A 167 2.18 1.91 12.29
CA VAL A 167 1.47 0.81 11.64
C VAL A 167 0.29 0.38 12.49
N LEU A 168 -0.91 0.43 11.92
CA LEU A 168 -2.13 -0.08 12.53
C LEU A 168 -2.48 -1.44 11.94
N SER A 169 -2.68 -2.44 12.78
CA SER A 169 -3.11 -3.79 12.37
C SER A 169 -4.25 -4.32 13.21
N LYS A 170 -4.99 -5.30 12.66
CA LYS A 170 -6.17 -5.91 13.29
C LYS A 170 -6.08 -7.43 13.33
N LYS A 171 -6.35 -8.02 14.50
CA LYS A 171 -6.56 -9.46 14.68
C LYS A 171 -7.81 -9.68 15.52
N ASN A 172 -8.81 -10.34 14.95
CA ASN A 172 -10.12 -10.53 15.59
C ASN A 172 -10.72 -9.18 16.02
N ASN A 173 -11.06 -9.00 17.31
CA ASN A 173 -11.60 -7.76 17.85
C ASN A 173 -10.54 -6.81 18.43
N SER A 174 -9.25 -7.16 18.28
CA SER A 174 -8.12 -6.38 18.81
C SER A 174 -7.39 -5.66 17.69
N TRP A 175 -7.04 -4.42 17.97
CA TRP A 175 -6.20 -3.56 17.16
C TRP A 175 -4.85 -3.38 17.84
N TYR A 176 -3.82 -3.20 17.03
CA TYR A 176 -2.44 -3.02 17.47
C TYR A 176 -1.88 -1.82 16.74
N LEU A 177 -1.32 -0.87 17.50
CA LEU A 177 -0.54 0.24 16.96
C LEU A 177 0.92 -0.03 17.31
N SER A 178 1.77 -0.08 16.28
CA SER A 178 3.22 -0.21 16.42
C SER A 178 3.90 0.99 15.78
N LEU A 179 4.95 1.51 16.42
CA LEU A 179 5.83 2.54 15.89
C LEU A 179 7.15 1.89 15.50
N LEU A 180 7.57 2.12 14.27
CA LEU A 180 8.83 1.64 13.70
C LEU A 180 9.79 2.83 13.54
N ASP A 181 11.07 2.61 13.77
CA ASP A 181 12.10 3.58 13.40
C ASP A 181 12.55 3.41 11.93
N ALA A 182 13.56 4.18 11.52
CA ALA A 182 14.11 4.13 10.16
C ALA A 182 14.76 2.78 9.79
N TYR A 183 15.09 1.95 10.78
CA TYR A 183 15.68 0.61 10.61
C TYR A 183 14.62 -0.49 10.66
N ASP A 184 13.34 -0.11 10.64
CA ASP A 184 12.17 -0.99 10.72
C ASP A 184 12.06 -1.72 12.08
N GLU A 185 12.71 -1.22 13.13
CA GLU A 185 12.61 -1.77 14.48
C GLU A 185 11.40 -1.22 15.23
N ILE A 186 10.68 -2.09 15.95
CA ILE A 186 9.54 -1.66 16.77
C ILE A 186 10.05 -0.96 18.03
N ILE A 187 9.89 0.36 18.08
CA ILE A 187 10.31 1.20 19.21
C ILE A 187 9.21 1.39 20.26
N ALA A 188 7.94 1.24 19.86
CA ALA A 188 6.81 1.27 20.77
C ALA A 188 5.64 0.49 20.19
N SER A 189 4.83 -0.14 21.05
CA SER A 189 3.56 -0.70 20.63
C SER A 189 2.56 -0.76 21.77
N PHE A 190 1.28 -0.75 21.43
CA PHE A 190 0.19 -1.10 22.35
C PHE A 190 -0.98 -1.69 21.58
N SER A 191 -1.91 -2.30 22.31
CA SER A 191 -3.12 -2.89 21.75
C SER A 191 -4.37 -2.38 22.45
N PHE A 192 -5.49 -2.45 21.74
CA PHE A 192 -6.78 -2.02 22.26
C PHE A 192 -7.93 -2.75 21.55
N THR A 193 -9.11 -2.76 22.17
CA THR A 193 -10.36 -3.26 21.58
C THR A 193 -11.21 -2.10 21.08
N ALA A 194 -11.74 -2.24 19.86
CA ALA A 194 -12.64 -1.30 19.20
C ALA A 194 -13.35 -2.01 18.04
N GLU A 195 -14.56 -1.60 17.69
CA GLU A 195 -15.26 -2.12 16.51
C GLU A 195 -14.54 -1.64 15.23
N SER A 196 -14.15 -0.37 15.25
CA SER A 196 -13.47 0.33 14.16
C SER A 196 -12.31 1.18 14.66
N ALA A 197 -11.26 1.26 13.86
CA ALA A 197 -10.14 2.16 14.12
C ALA A 197 -9.53 2.67 12.81
N SER A 198 -8.97 3.87 12.86
CA SER A 198 -8.27 4.51 11.75
C SER A 198 -7.07 5.28 12.25
N LEU A 199 -6.09 5.44 11.37
CA LEU A 199 -4.84 6.13 11.68
C LEU A 199 -4.58 7.19 10.61
N PHE A 200 -4.29 8.41 11.02
CA PHE A 200 -3.88 9.49 10.12
C PHE A 200 -2.91 10.42 10.83
N THR A 201 -2.09 11.13 10.06
CA THR A 201 -1.17 12.14 10.57
C THR A 201 -1.60 13.52 10.10
N TYR A 202 -1.36 14.51 10.94
CA TYR A 202 -1.48 15.92 10.57
C TYR A 202 -0.38 16.68 11.30
N GLU A 203 0.42 17.42 10.54
CA GLU A 203 1.68 18.01 11.02
C GLU A 203 2.57 16.94 11.69
N ASN A 204 2.98 17.15 12.94
CA ASN A 204 3.82 16.22 13.70
C ASN A 204 3.01 15.34 14.67
N ALA A 205 1.68 15.29 14.53
CA ALA A 205 0.80 14.54 15.42
C ALA A 205 0.19 13.32 14.73
N LEU A 206 0.12 12.23 15.49
CA LEU A 206 -0.57 11.01 15.12
C LEU A 206 -1.97 11.02 15.72
N PHE A 207 -2.96 10.82 14.88
CA PHE A 207 -4.36 10.74 15.29
C PHE A 207 -4.85 9.31 15.16
N LEU A 208 -5.40 8.79 16.26
CA LEU A 208 -6.02 7.48 16.33
C LEU A 208 -7.52 7.65 16.53
N GLY A 209 -8.28 7.37 15.46
CA GLY A 209 -9.72 7.22 15.54
C GLY A 209 -10.05 5.85 16.12
N ARG A 210 -10.97 5.79 17.08
CA ARG A 210 -11.48 4.57 17.72
C ARG A 210 -12.97 4.73 17.98
N ASP A 211 -13.80 3.99 17.26
CA ASP A 211 -15.26 4.07 17.34
C ASP A 211 -15.74 5.54 17.28
N ALA A 212 -16.30 6.08 18.37
CA ALA A 212 -16.74 7.48 18.46
C ALA A 212 -15.72 8.44 19.10
N SER A 213 -14.46 8.02 19.26
CA SER A 213 -13.40 8.80 19.93
C SER A 213 -12.22 9.07 19.02
N LEU A 214 -11.54 10.19 19.25
CA LEU A 214 -10.33 10.59 18.53
C LEU A 214 -9.24 10.96 19.55
N SER A 215 -8.12 10.26 19.50
CA SER A 215 -6.94 10.55 20.33
C SER A 215 -5.86 11.22 19.49
N LYS A 216 -5.29 12.31 20.00
CA LYS A 216 -4.08 12.94 19.46
C LYS A 216 -2.87 12.48 20.26
N MET A 217 -1.82 12.05 19.57
CA MET A 217 -0.55 11.64 20.16
C MET A 217 0.56 12.47 19.53
N GLU A 218 1.42 13.04 20.37
CA GLU A 218 2.63 13.75 19.94
C GLU A 218 3.85 12.98 20.43
N LEU A 219 4.82 12.80 19.54
CA LEU A 219 6.12 12.25 19.90
C LEU A 219 7.03 13.39 20.33
N VAL A 220 7.59 13.26 21.53
CA VAL A 220 8.52 14.23 22.10
C VAL A 220 9.81 13.53 22.44
N ARG A 221 10.94 14.17 22.11
CA ARG A 221 12.25 13.74 22.57
C ARG A 221 12.35 14.01 24.07
N LYS A 222 12.75 13.01 24.85
CA LYS A 222 13.10 13.20 26.26
C LYS A 222 14.54 13.66 26.41
#